data_AF-A0A848B1X6-F1
#
_entry.id   AF-A0A848B1X6-F1
#
_cell.length_a   1.000
_cell.length_b   1.000
_cell.length_c   1.000
_cell.angle_alpha   90.00
_cell.angle_beta   90.00
_cell.angle_gamma   90.00
#
_symmetry.space_group_name_H-M   'P 1'
#
loop_
_entity.id
_entity.type
_entity.pdbx_description
1 polymer ?
#
loop_
_entity_poly.entity_id
_entity_poly.type
_entity_poly.pdbx_seq_one_letter_code
_entity_poly.pdbx_strand_id
1 'polypeptide(L)'
;MDDFTIAADNNAPTQDISVNTAKPDLTASQELAKGQQVDQKSIYGEVPQIPTLDAIEGIKFDFNHGIRILFPHNDKTYRVTFTDIDTGVILFSNDTVPGAYVTSVKKFYIKFRLIIHEKGKDEPIFTHDYDCKDKEVMIQLPVGTIGDSIGWFSYVERFQKKHGCKLICVMTPWIAAVVKDQYPDITFIGPEEAKKYKPYACYYMGLFFRGDVDNQPIDFRYIGLHRTAGYILGVDPADEPP
;
A
#
# COMPACT_ATOMS: atom_id res chain seq x y z
N MET A 1 28.95 9.40 61.90
CA MET A 1 29.30 10.82 61.89
C MET A 1 30.62 10.85 61.13
N ASP A 2 30.64 11.19 59.84
CA ASP A 2 30.07 12.42 59.28
C ASP A 2 29.52 12.30 57.86
N ASP A 3 28.52 13.14 57.62
CA ASP A 3 27.80 13.44 56.37
C ASP A 3 28.72 13.83 55.22
N PHE A 4 28.48 13.27 54.03
CA PHE A 4 29.00 13.82 52.77
C PHE A 4 27.90 14.62 52.08
N THR A 5 27.85 15.92 52.39
CA THR A 5 27.06 16.91 51.65
C THR A 5 27.85 17.32 50.40
N ILE A 6 27.31 17.06 49.20
CA ILE A 6 27.83 17.64 47.96
C ILE A 6 27.03 18.91 47.66
N ALA A 7 27.74 20.04 47.63
CA ALA A 7 27.20 21.33 47.22
C ALA A 7 26.87 21.33 45.72
N ALA A 8 25.68 21.83 45.36
CA ALA A 8 25.29 22.04 43.98
C ALA A 8 25.93 23.33 43.45
N ASP A 9 26.95 23.20 42.61
CA ASP A 9 27.52 24.29 41.83
C ASP A 9 26.72 24.46 40.53
N ASN A 10 25.61 25.19 40.61
CA ASN A 10 24.83 25.61 39.45
C ASN A 10 25.43 26.88 38.85
N ASN A 11 26.44 26.76 37.97
CA ASN A 11 26.73 27.84 37.02
C ASN A 11 27.60 27.42 35.82
N ALA A 12 27.02 26.67 34.89
CA ALA A 12 27.52 26.62 33.51
C ALA A 12 26.33 26.75 32.53
N PRO A 13 26.30 27.77 31.65
CA PRO A 13 25.22 27.91 30.67
C PRO A 13 25.42 26.89 29.53
N THR A 14 24.62 25.83 29.53
CA THR A 14 24.46 24.94 28.37
C THR A 14 23.75 25.69 27.26
N GLN A 15 24.45 26.00 26.17
CA GLN A 15 23.93 26.66 24.96
C GLN A 15 23.12 25.73 24.03
N ASP A 16 22.71 24.54 24.46
CA ASP A 16 22.08 23.56 23.56
C ASP A 16 20.55 23.63 23.49
N ILE A 17 19.90 24.56 24.22
CA ILE A 17 18.44 24.67 24.24
C ILE A 17 18.02 26.14 24.13
N SER A 18 17.51 26.52 22.95
CA SER A 18 16.79 27.78 22.75
C SER A 18 15.30 27.56 23.03
N VAL A 19 14.82 27.99 24.19
CA VAL A 19 13.38 28.02 24.49
C VAL A 19 12.80 29.34 24.02
N ASN A 20 12.04 29.32 22.92
CA ASN A 20 11.30 30.49 22.47
C ASN A 20 9.94 30.53 23.17
N THR A 21 9.70 31.55 23.99
CA THR A 21 8.48 31.72 24.80
C THR A 21 7.40 32.55 24.10
N ALA A 22 7.57 32.88 22.82
CA ALA A 22 6.55 33.57 22.05
C ALA A 22 5.32 32.66 21.81
N LYS A 23 4.12 33.20 22.04
CA LYS A 23 2.86 32.54 21.65
C LYS A 23 2.88 32.27 20.13
N PRO A 24 2.54 31.06 19.66
CA PRO A 24 2.52 30.77 18.24
C PRO A 24 1.49 31.67 17.54
N ASP A 25 1.94 32.38 16.51
CA ASP A 25 1.07 33.16 15.63
C ASP A 25 0.34 32.20 14.69
N LEU A 26 -0.85 31.77 15.12
CA LEU A 26 -1.70 30.80 14.41
C LEU A 26 -2.25 31.37 13.09
N THR A 27 -2.14 32.68 12.87
CA THR A 27 -2.65 33.37 11.68
C THR A 27 -1.84 33.00 10.43
N ALA A 28 -0.50 32.91 10.54
CA ALA A 28 0.36 32.49 9.44
C ALA A 28 0.20 30.99 9.08
N SER A 29 -0.14 30.16 10.07
CA SER A 29 -0.40 28.73 9.87
C SER A 29 -1.73 28.47 9.16
N GLN A 30 -2.70 29.39 9.30
CA GLN A 30 -4.00 29.30 8.64
C GLN A 30 -3.98 29.82 7.20
N GLU A 31 -3.08 30.73 6.85
CA GLU A 31 -2.88 31.19 5.46
C GLU A 31 -2.15 30.15 4.60
N LEU A 32 -1.16 29.43 5.14
CA LEU A 32 -0.51 28.31 4.44
C LEU A 32 -1.43 27.11 4.19
N ALA A 33 -2.50 26.97 4.99
CA ALA A 33 -3.49 25.89 4.86
C ALA A 33 -4.55 26.18 3.78
N LYS A 34 -4.62 27.40 3.24
CA LYS A 34 -5.59 27.80 2.21
C LYS A 34 -4.92 27.98 0.84
N GLY A 35 -4.69 26.84 0.19
CA GLY A 35 -5.00 26.71 -1.24
C GLY A 35 -3.96 27.18 -2.26
N GLN A 36 -3.21 26.22 -2.80
CA GLN A 36 -3.33 25.85 -4.20
C GLN A 36 -3.40 24.33 -4.25
N GLN A 37 -4.61 23.78 -4.34
CA GLN A 37 -4.79 22.39 -4.73
C GLN A 37 -4.50 22.33 -6.23
N VAL A 38 -3.21 22.29 -6.56
CA VAL A 38 -2.74 22.02 -7.91
C VAL A 38 -3.29 20.65 -8.27
N ASP A 39 -3.97 20.54 -9.42
CA ASP A 39 -4.39 19.27 -10.00
C ASP A 39 -3.14 18.47 -10.37
N GLN A 40 -2.55 17.83 -9.35
CA GLN A 40 -1.29 17.12 -9.46
C GLN A 40 -1.62 15.76 -10.07
N LYS A 41 -1.38 15.62 -11.38
CA LYS A 41 -1.56 14.38 -12.10
C LYS A 41 -0.87 13.24 -11.34
N SER A 42 -1.60 12.15 -11.09
CA SER A 42 -1.09 10.98 -10.37
C SER A 42 0.24 10.51 -10.94
N ILE A 43 1.20 10.18 -10.06
CA ILE A 43 2.49 9.58 -10.42
C ILE A 43 2.38 8.10 -10.79
N TYR A 44 1.20 7.51 -10.58
CA TYR A 44 0.81 6.15 -10.98
C TYR A 44 -0.20 6.20 -12.12
N GLY A 45 -0.23 5.14 -12.92
CA GLY A 45 -1.29 4.87 -13.88
C GLY A 45 -2.61 4.46 -13.21
N GLU A 46 -3.70 4.56 -13.97
CA GLU A 46 -5.04 4.28 -13.48
C GLU A 46 -5.28 2.78 -13.24
N VAL A 47 -5.99 2.47 -12.16
CA VAL A 47 -6.56 1.15 -11.89
C VAL A 47 -8.07 1.14 -12.19
N PRO A 48 -8.67 -0.04 -12.48
CA PRO A 48 -10.10 -0.15 -12.71
C PRO A 48 -10.93 0.45 -11.55
N GLN A 49 -11.91 1.29 -11.88
CA GLN A 49 -12.78 1.92 -10.88
C GLN A 49 -13.73 0.92 -10.20
N ILE A 50 -14.18 -0.08 -10.98
CA ILE A 50 -15.03 -1.17 -10.51
C ILE A 50 -14.16 -2.41 -10.28
N PRO A 51 -14.37 -3.17 -9.20
CA PRO A 51 -13.62 -4.40 -8.97
C PRO A 51 -13.71 -5.39 -10.14
N THR A 52 -12.61 -6.06 -10.44
CA THR A 52 -12.42 -6.78 -11.72
C THR A 52 -12.98 -8.19 -11.75
N LEU A 53 -13.18 -8.82 -10.60
CA LEU A 53 -13.62 -10.22 -10.49
C LEU A 53 -15.08 -10.28 -10.04
N ASP A 54 -15.79 -11.31 -10.51
CA ASP A 54 -17.11 -11.67 -10.04
C ASP A 54 -17.01 -12.64 -8.86
N ALA A 55 -17.75 -12.36 -7.79
CA ALA A 55 -17.97 -13.29 -6.69
C ALA A 55 -19.29 -14.06 -6.93
N ILE A 56 -20.38 -13.64 -6.29
CA ILE A 56 -21.70 -14.27 -6.38
C ILE A 56 -22.80 -13.21 -6.33
N GLU A 57 -23.98 -13.48 -6.90
CA GLU A 57 -25.15 -12.59 -6.83
C GLU A 57 -24.91 -11.14 -7.28
N GLY A 58 -23.98 -10.93 -8.22
CA GLY A 58 -23.62 -9.59 -8.70
C GLY A 58 -22.65 -8.82 -7.80
N ILE A 59 -22.14 -9.45 -6.73
CA ILE A 59 -21.03 -8.92 -5.95
C ILE A 59 -19.74 -9.04 -6.76
N LYS A 60 -18.94 -7.98 -6.76
CA LYS A 60 -17.63 -7.94 -7.41
C LYS A 60 -16.53 -7.72 -6.39
N PHE A 61 -15.34 -8.23 -6.65
CA PHE A 61 -14.17 -8.00 -5.79
C PHE A 61 -12.87 -7.98 -6.59
N ASP A 62 -11.79 -7.46 -6.00
CA ASP A 62 -10.41 -7.63 -6.46
C ASP A 62 -9.42 -7.22 -5.37
N PHE A 63 -8.13 -7.17 -5.73
CA PHE A 63 -7.03 -6.74 -4.87
C PHE A 63 -6.27 -5.55 -5.46
N ASN A 64 -6.96 -4.69 -6.21
CA ASN A 64 -6.37 -3.54 -6.86
C ASN A 64 -6.32 -2.35 -5.87
N HIS A 65 -5.14 -2.07 -5.32
CA HIS A 65 -4.93 -1.07 -4.27
C HIS A 65 -5.68 -1.44 -2.96
N GLY A 66 -5.27 -2.59 -2.41
CA GLY A 66 -5.94 -3.27 -1.29
C GLY A 66 -7.08 -4.18 -1.76
N ILE A 67 -7.71 -4.90 -0.83
CA ILE A 67 -8.93 -5.66 -1.15
C ILE A 67 -10.09 -4.68 -1.37
N ARG A 68 -10.89 -4.89 -2.42
CA ARG A 68 -12.07 -4.09 -2.75
C ARG A 68 -13.25 -5.01 -3.04
N ILE A 69 -14.43 -4.65 -2.53
CA ILE A 69 -15.67 -5.40 -2.73
C ILE A 69 -16.78 -4.41 -3.05
N LEU A 70 -17.50 -4.65 -4.13
CA LEU A 70 -18.69 -3.89 -4.53
C LEU A 70 -19.91 -4.80 -4.43
N PHE A 71 -20.85 -4.41 -3.57
CA PHE A 71 -22.13 -5.08 -3.42
C PHE A 71 -23.16 -4.48 -4.38
N PRO A 72 -24.09 -5.30 -4.91
CA PRO A 72 -25.18 -4.81 -5.75
C PRO A 72 -26.17 -3.97 -4.94
N HIS A 73 -26.92 -3.11 -5.63
CA HIS A 73 -28.12 -2.47 -5.06
C HIS A 73 -29.28 -3.46 -5.13
N ASN A 74 -29.47 -4.25 -4.07
CA ASN A 74 -30.61 -5.16 -3.91
C ASN A 74 -31.12 -5.16 -2.45
N ASP A 75 -32.22 -5.86 -2.19
CA ASP A 75 -32.85 -5.88 -0.86
C ASP A 75 -32.13 -6.79 0.15
N LYS A 76 -30.99 -7.39 -0.24
CA LYS A 76 -30.22 -8.27 0.61
C LYS A 76 -29.20 -7.47 1.44
N THR A 77 -28.92 -7.98 2.63
CA THR A 77 -27.84 -7.50 3.50
C THR A 77 -26.80 -8.61 3.64
N TYR A 78 -25.53 -8.26 3.61
CA TYR A 78 -24.43 -9.22 3.73
C TYR A 78 -23.59 -8.90 4.95
N ARG A 79 -22.90 -9.91 5.47
CA ARG A 79 -21.75 -9.73 6.35
C ARG A 79 -20.49 -10.04 5.57
N VAL A 80 -19.61 -9.06 5.46
CA VAL A 80 -18.30 -9.22 4.83
C VAL A 80 -17.23 -9.29 5.91
N THR A 81 -16.37 -10.29 5.79
CA THR A 81 -15.21 -10.49 6.63
C THR A 81 -13.99 -10.65 5.74
N PHE A 82 -12.90 -9.97 6.06
CA PHE A 82 -11.61 -10.33 5.48
C PHE A 82 -10.52 -10.41 6.54
N THR A 83 -9.66 -11.40 6.37
CA THR A 83 -8.59 -11.77 7.30
C THR A 83 -7.26 -11.80 6.58
N ASP A 84 -6.17 -11.67 7.34
CA ASP A 84 -4.85 -12.03 6.84
C ASP A 84 -4.62 -13.53 7.09
N ILE A 85 -4.43 -14.30 6.01
CA ILE A 85 -4.23 -15.75 6.07
C ILE A 85 -2.94 -16.10 6.81
N ASP A 86 -1.89 -15.30 6.65
CA ASP A 86 -0.57 -15.64 7.18
C ASP A 86 -0.52 -15.45 8.71
N THR A 87 -1.29 -14.50 9.25
CA THR A 87 -1.35 -14.21 10.70
C THR A 87 -2.62 -14.75 11.38
N GLY A 88 -3.66 -15.10 10.62
CA GLY A 88 -4.96 -15.52 11.14
C GLY A 88 -5.80 -14.38 11.73
N VAL A 89 -5.37 -13.12 11.60
CA VAL A 89 -6.06 -11.96 12.18
C VAL A 89 -7.25 -11.54 11.31
N ILE A 90 -8.41 -11.33 11.95
CA ILE A 90 -9.55 -10.68 11.32
C ILE A 90 -9.27 -9.18 11.20
N LEU A 91 -9.14 -8.68 9.97
CA LEU A 91 -8.83 -7.27 9.71
C LEU A 91 -10.11 -6.44 9.62
N PHE A 92 -11.21 -7.03 9.18
CA PHE A 92 -12.50 -6.38 9.08
C PHE A 92 -13.63 -7.41 9.13
N SER A 93 -14.72 -7.07 9.81
CA SER A 93 -15.95 -7.86 9.82
C SER A 93 -17.14 -6.97 10.14
N ASN A 94 -17.99 -6.67 9.15
CA ASN A 94 -19.17 -5.82 9.35
C ASN A 94 -20.30 -6.18 8.38
N ASP A 95 -21.51 -5.74 8.76
CA ASP A 95 -22.68 -5.76 7.87
C ASP A 95 -22.55 -4.66 6.82
N THR A 96 -22.98 -4.96 5.59
CA THR A 96 -23.00 -4.02 4.48
C THR A 96 -24.40 -3.47 4.27
N VAL A 97 -24.49 -2.27 3.72
CA VAL A 97 -25.75 -1.74 3.16
C VAL A 97 -25.85 -2.10 1.67
N PRO A 98 -27.06 -2.08 1.06
CA PRO A 98 -27.21 -2.23 -0.37
C PRO A 98 -26.31 -1.25 -1.14
N GLY A 99 -25.63 -1.73 -2.18
CA GLY A 99 -24.73 -0.90 -2.99
C GLY A 99 -23.39 -0.54 -2.34
N ALA A 100 -23.07 -1.09 -1.16
CA ALA A 100 -21.84 -0.74 -0.45
C ALA A 100 -20.57 -1.03 -1.26
N TYR A 101 -19.61 -0.13 -1.17
CA TYR A 101 -18.24 -0.33 -1.63
C TYR A 101 -17.33 -0.45 -0.39
N VAL A 102 -16.73 -1.61 -0.19
CA VAL A 102 -15.88 -1.93 0.97
C VAL A 102 -14.44 -2.07 0.51
N THR A 103 -13.49 -1.48 1.22
CA THR A 103 -12.07 -1.63 0.93
C THR A 103 -11.22 -1.67 2.20
N SER A 104 -10.10 -2.39 2.16
CA SER A 104 -9.11 -2.31 3.24
C SER A 104 -8.49 -0.92 3.32
N VAL A 105 -8.18 -0.49 4.54
CA VAL A 105 -7.32 0.68 4.76
C VAL A 105 -5.90 0.40 4.27
N LYS A 106 -5.36 -0.80 4.56
CA LYS A 106 -4.02 -1.24 4.15
C LYS A 106 -3.97 -1.56 2.66
N LYS A 107 -2.95 -1.03 1.98
CA LYS A 107 -2.77 -1.03 0.51
C LYS A 107 -1.56 -1.83 0.03
N PHE A 108 -0.67 -2.19 0.94
CA PHE A 108 0.44 -3.13 0.68
C PHE A 108 -0.05 -4.58 0.60
N TYR A 109 0.84 -5.50 0.21
CA TYR A 109 0.55 -6.92 0.12
C TYR A 109 0.11 -7.49 1.47
N ILE A 110 -1.09 -8.04 1.48
CA ILE A 110 -1.62 -8.89 2.54
C ILE A 110 -2.27 -10.07 1.85
N LYS A 111 -2.02 -11.29 2.34
CA LYS A 111 -2.62 -12.50 1.81
C LYS A 111 -4.04 -12.63 2.33
N PHE A 112 -4.94 -11.81 1.80
CA PHE A 112 -6.32 -11.72 2.28
C PHE A 112 -7.10 -13.02 2.05
N ARG A 113 -7.97 -13.39 2.99
CA ARG A 113 -9.14 -14.25 2.76
C ARG A 113 -10.38 -13.38 2.81
N LEU A 114 -11.21 -13.43 1.77
CA LEU A 114 -12.53 -12.80 1.72
C LEU A 114 -13.59 -13.85 2.04
N ILE A 115 -14.50 -13.51 2.95
CA ILE A 115 -15.64 -14.35 3.32
C ILE A 115 -16.90 -13.47 3.29
N ILE A 116 -17.94 -13.94 2.62
CA ILE A 116 -19.22 -13.26 2.53
C ILE A 116 -20.32 -14.20 3.01
N HIS A 117 -21.13 -13.71 3.95
CA HIS A 117 -22.35 -14.37 4.40
C HIS A 117 -23.54 -13.52 3.99
N GLU A 118 -24.66 -14.16 3.64
CA GLU A 118 -25.94 -13.46 3.68
C GLU A 118 -26.35 -13.28 5.14
N LYS A 119 -26.88 -12.11 5.50
CA LYS A 119 -27.22 -11.80 6.89
C LYS A 119 -28.21 -12.83 7.45
N GLY A 120 -27.85 -13.40 8.61
CA GLY A 120 -28.65 -14.42 9.29
C GLY A 120 -28.38 -15.86 8.86
N LYS A 121 -27.43 -16.09 7.93
CA LYS A 121 -26.91 -17.42 7.62
C LYS A 121 -25.55 -17.63 8.27
N ASP A 122 -25.33 -18.82 8.81
CA ASP A 122 -24.05 -19.21 9.42
C ASP A 122 -23.03 -19.67 8.37
N GLU A 123 -23.50 -20.26 7.26
CA GLU A 123 -22.62 -20.74 6.19
C GLU A 123 -22.25 -19.60 5.22
N PRO A 124 -20.97 -19.50 4.82
CA PRO A 124 -20.54 -18.51 3.85
C PRO A 124 -21.12 -18.82 2.47
N ILE A 125 -21.66 -17.80 1.80
CA ILE A 125 -22.13 -17.90 0.42
C ILE A 125 -20.98 -17.73 -0.58
N PHE A 126 -19.85 -17.19 -0.13
CA PHE A 126 -18.64 -17.03 -0.93
C PHE A 126 -17.41 -16.99 -0.03
N THR A 127 -16.32 -17.63 -0.48
CA THR A 127 -15.00 -17.54 0.14
C THR A 127 -13.94 -17.50 -0.94
N HIS A 128 -12.99 -16.59 -0.81
CA HIS A 128 -11.85 -16.47 -1.73
C HIS A 128 -10.56 -16.20 -0.98
N ASP A 129 -9.58 -17.06 -1.18
CA ASP A 129 -8.22 -16.87 -0.67
C ASP A 129 -7.38 -16.15 -1.70
N TYR A 130 -6.57 -15.20 -1.24
CA TYR A 130 -5.61 -14.53 -2.11
C TYR A 130 -4.66 -15.57 -2.70
N ASP A 131 -4.78 -15.76 -4.01
CA ASP A 131 -3.89 -16.57 -4.81
C ASP A 131 -3.74 -15.88 -6.17
N CYS A 132 -2.55 -15.37 -6.47
CA CYS A 132 -2.26 -14.70 -7.73
C CYS A 132 -1.47 -15.55 -8.71
N LYS A 133 -1.29 -16.85 -8.45
CA LYS A 133 -0.63 -17.76 -9.39
C LYS A 133 -1.34 -17.75 -10.74
N ASP A 134 -0.57 -17.61 -11.82
CA ASP A 134 -1.02 -17.51 -13.22
C ASP A 134 -1.98 -16.34 -13.54
N LYS A 135 -2.24 -15.46 -12.56
CA LYS A 135 -3.09 -14.27 -12.69
C LYS A 135 -2.25 -13.03 -12.95
N GLU A 136 -2.84 -12.05 -13.63
CA GLU A 136 -2.20 -10.75 -13.87
C GLU A 136 -2.08 -9.96 -12.56
N VAL A 137 -0.85 -9.62 -12.18
CA VAL A 137 -0.57 -8.73 -11.04
C VAL A 137 0.19 -7.53 -11.55
N MET A 138 -0.32 -6.35 -11.24
CA MET A 138 0.29 -5.08 -11.60
C MET A 138 1.09 -4.52 -10.44
N ILE A 139 2.34 -4.13 -10.68
CA ILE A 139 3.15 -3.38 -9.71
C ILE A 139 3.54 -2.07 -10.37
N GLN A 140 3.16 -0.95 -9.74
CA GLN A 140 3.42 0.38 -10.28
C GLN A 140 4.56 1.07 -9.55
N LEU A 141 5.60 1.42 -10.31
CA LEU A 141 6.71 2.24 -9.84
C LEU A 141 6.43 3.70 -10.24
N PRO A 142 6.60 4.64 -9.30
CA PRO A 142 6.30 6.05 -9.54
C PRO A 142 7.26 6.63 -10.58
N VAL A 143 6.74 7.54 -11.40
CA VAL A 143 7.55 8.25 -12.40
C VAL A 143 8.40 9.32 -11.71
N GLY A 144 9.71 9.33 -11.93
CA GLY A 144 10.56 10.48 -11.56
C GLY A 144 12.03 10.16 -11.36
N THR A 145 12.33 9.28 -10.42
CA THR A 145 13.70 9.02 -9.93
C THR A 145 14.22 7.65 -10.38
N ILE A 146 15.40 7.65 -11.00
CA ILE A 146 16.02 6.41 -11.49
C ILE A 146 16.41 5.47 -10.36
N GLY A 147 16.98 6.03 -9.28
CA GLY A 147 17.54 5.26 -8.17
C GLY A 147 16.48 4.44 -7.44
N ASP A 148 15.31 5.02 -7.24
CA ASP A 148 14.18 4.34 -6.61
C ASP A 148 13.70 3.17 -7.46
N SER A 149 13.51 3.39 -8.77
CA SER A 149 13.04 2.33 -9.67
C SER A 149 14.02 1.17 -9.76
N ILE A 150 15.33 1.46 -9.87
CA ILE A 150 16.38 0.42 -9.88
C ILE A 150 16.44 -0.29 -8.53
N GLY A 151 16.46 0.46 -7.42
CA GLY A 151 16.58 -0.09 -6.07
C GLY A 151 15.38 -0.95 -5.65
N TRP A 152 14.20 -0.72 -6.22
CA TRP A 152 13.01 -1.51 -5.93
C TRP A 152 12.80 -2.70 -6.87
N PHE A 153 13.44 -2.72 -8.03
CA PHE A 153 13.11 -3.67 -9.09
C PHE A 153 13.39 -5.13 -8.72
N SER A 154 14.46 -5.42 -7.98
CA SER A 154 14.75 -6.80 -7.55
C SER A 154 13.62 -7.38 -6.69
N TYR A 155 12.94 -6.57 -5.86
CA TYR A 155 11.78 -7.01 -5.08
C TYR A 155 10.54 -7.29 -5.95
N VAL A 156 10.37 -6.57 -7.06
CA VAL A 156 9.32 -6.79 -8.06
C VAL A 156 9.47 -8.19 -8.68
N GLU A 157 10.70 -8.54 -9.08
CA GLU A 157 11.01 -9.87 -9.62
C GLU A 157 10.81 -10.96 -8.56
N ARG A 158 11.27 -10.75 -7.31
CA ARG A 158 11.05 -11.70 -6.21
C ARG A 158 9.57 -11.97 -5.97
N PHE A 159 8.72 -10.94 -6.06
CA PHE A 159 7.27 -11.13 -5.94
C PHE A 159 6.75 -12.04 -7.05
N GLN A 160 7.14 -11.78 -8.31
CA GLN A 160 6.77 -12.63 -9.45
C GLN A 160 7.20 -14.08 -9.24
N LYS A 161 8.46 -14.31 -8.87
CA LYS A 161 9.01 -15.65 -8.67
C LYS A 161 8.34 -16.39 -7.51
N LYS A 162 8.13 -15.69 -6.38
CA LYS A 162 7.49 -16.26 -5.18
C LYS A 162 6.06 -16.70 -5.46
N HIS A 163 5.31 -15.91 -6.22
CA HIS A 163 3.88 -16.11 -6.41
C HIS A 163 3.50 -16.79 -7.74
N GLY A 164 4.42 -16.88 -8.70
CA GLY A 164 4.15 -17.43 -10.03
C GLY A 164 3.06 -16.67 -10.78
N CYS A 165 2.96 -15.35 -10.55
CA CYS A 165 1.98 -14.50 -11.21
C CYS A 165 2.47 -14.02 -12.58
N LYS A 166 1.55 -13.55 -13.43
CA LYS A 166 1.86 -12.86 -14.68
C LYS A 166 2.08 -11.39 -14.34
N LEU A 167 3.33 -11.02 -14.12
CA LEU A 167 3.66 -9.70 -13.61
C LEU A 167 3.65 -8.63 -14.71
N ILE A 168 2.95 -7.54 -14.43
CA ILE A 168 2.95 -6.32 -15.24
C ILE A 168 3.62 -5.23 -14.40
N CYS A 169 4.81 -4.79 -14.81
CA CYS A 169 5.51 -3.70 -14.17
C CYS A 169 5.23 -2.39 -14.90
N VAL A 170 4.56 -1.46 -14.22
CA VAL A 170 4.33 -0.10 -14.73
C VAL A 170 5.49 0.77 -14.31
N MET A 171 6.24 1.30 -15.27
CA MET A 171 7.35 2.21 -15.02
C MET A 171 7.62 3.11 -16.22
N THR A 172 8.56 4.05 -16.06
CA THR A 172 8.93 4.94 -17.17
C THR A 172 9.64 4.16 -18.29
N PRO A 173 9.27 4.34 -19.58
CA PRO A 173 9.80 3.50 -20.67
C PRO A 173 11.33 3.46 -20.80
N TRP A 174 12.02 4.57 -20.49
CA TRP A 174 13.47 4.61 -20.56
C TRP A 174 14.15 3.84 -19.42
N ILE A 175 13.49 3.72 -18.24
CA ILE A 175 13.96 2.86 -17.15
C ILE A 175 13.71 1.39 -17.53
N ALA A 176 12.52 1.09 -18.07
CA ALA A 176 12.21 -0.26 -18.55
C ALA A 176 13.23 -0.74 -19.59
N ALA A 177 13.67 0.14 -20.50
CA ALA A 177 14.66 -0.19 -21.51
C ALA A 177 16.02 -0.65 -20.94
N VAL A 178 16.34 -0.32 -19.68
CA VAL A 178 17.58 -0.74 -19.02
C VAL A 178 17.53 -2.20 -18.58
N VAL A 179 16.36 -2.70 -18.18
CA VAL A 179 16.21 -4.01 -17.51
C VAL A 179 15.40 -5.02 -18.32
N LYS A 180 14.54 -4.60 -19.24
CA LYS A 180 13.55 -5.49 -19.87
C LYS A 180 14.13 -6.73 -20.56
N ASP A 181 15.35 -6.64 -21.11
CA ASP A 181 15.96 -7.72 -21.88
C ASP A 181 16.47 -8.85 -20.94
N GLN A 182 16.71 -8.53 -19.67
CA GLN A 182 17.11 -9.47 -18.62
C GLN A 182 15.90 -10.16 -17.95
N TYR A 183 14.69 -9.61 -18.11
CA TYR A 183 13.47 -10.05 -17.43
C TYR A 183 12.34 -10.34 -18.44
N PRO A 184 12.49 -11.37 -19.30
CA PRO A 184 11.51 -11.67 -20.35
C PRO A 184 10.13 -12.10 -19.82
N ASP A 185 10.06 -12.57 -18.58
CA ASP A 185 8.82 -13.02 -17.93
C ASP A 185 8.02 -11.87 -17.29
N ILE A 186 8.53 -10.63 -17.33
CA ILE A 186 7.86 -9.44 -16.81
C ILE A 186 7.38 -8.57 -17.97
N THR A 187 6.09 -8.25 -17.98
CA THR A 187 5.52 -7.32 -18.96
C THR A 187 5.77 -5.89 -18.49
N PHE A 188 6.54 -5.10 -19.24
CA PHE A 188 6.78 -3.69 -18.92
C PHE A 188 5.84 -2.78 -19.72
N ILE A 189 5.18 -1.85 -19.04
CA ILE A 189 4.29 -0.86 -19.67
C ILE A 189 4.49 0.54 -19.09
N GLY A 190 4.10 1.57 -19.85
CA GLY A 190 4.03 2.94 -19.35
C GLY A 190 2.75 3.20 -18.52
N PRO A 191 2.73 4.24 -17.65
CA PRO A 191 1.56 4.58 -16.82
C PRO A 191 0.26 4.79 -17.60
N GLU A 192 0.34 5.39 -18.79
CA GLU A 192 -0.82 5.67 -19.65
C GLU A 192 -1.49 4.39 -20.20
N GLU A 193 -0.78 3.26 -20.18
CA GLU A 193 -1.28 1.98 -20.65
C GLU A 193 -1.96 1.15 -19.55
N ALA A 194 -1.72 1.50 -18.27
CA ALA A 194 -2.28 0.77 -17.12
C ALA A 194 -3.81 0.62 -17.20
N LYS A 195 -4.51 1.67 -17.68
CA LYS A 195 -5.97 1.68 -17.85
C LYS A 195 -6.54 0.61 -18.80
N LYS A 196 -5.70 0.01 -19.65
CA LYS A 196 -6.09 -1.06 -20.57
C LYS A 196 -6.23 -2.42 -19.87
N TYR A 197 -5.68 -2.54 -18.67
CA TYR A 197 -5.60 -3.80 -17.93
C TYR A 197 -6.67 -3.89 -16.85
N LYS A 198 -7.02 -5.13 -16.50
CA LYS A 198 -7.94 -5.45 -15.41
C LYS A 198 -7.29 -6.51 -14.50
N PRO A 199 -6.19 -6.16 -13.81
CA PRO A 199 -5.42 -7.14 -13.06
C PRO A 199 -6.23 -7.70 -11.89
N TYR A 200 -5.78 -8.87 -11.41
CA TYR A 200 -6.27 -9.50 -10.20
C TYR A 200 -5.88 -8.69 -8.95
N ALA A 201 -4.65 -8.17 -8.93
CA ALA A 201 -4.11 -7.34 -7.87
C ALA A 201 -3.24 -6.21 -8.43
N CYS A 202 -3.18 -5.09 -7.71
CA CYS A 202 -2.32 -3.97 -8.05
C CYS A 202 -1.69 -3.38 -6.79
N TYR A 203 -0.37 -3.20 -6.81
CA TYR A 203 0.41 -2.60 -5.71
C TYR A 203 1.14 -1.36 -6.19
N TYR A 204 1.12 -0.31 -5.36
CA TYR A 204 1.86 0.92 -5.61
C TYR A 204 3.15 0.90 -4.80
N MET A 205 4.27 1.01 -5.50
CA MET A 205 5.57 1.21 -4.89
C MET A 205 5.78 2.69 -4.65
N GLY A 206 6.46 3.07 -3.58
CA GLY A 206 6.75 4.48 -3.37
C GLY A 206 7.35 4.77 -2.01
N LEU A 207 7.67 6.04 -1.82
CA LEU A 207 8.03 6.60 -0.52
C LEU A 207 6.82 7.34 0.03
N PHE A 208 6.22 6.75 1.06
CA PHE A 208 5.06 7.31 1.73
C PHE A 208 5.53 8.06 2.97
N PHE A 209 5.49 9.40 2.90
CA PHE A 209 6.02 10.28 3.94
C PHE A 209 5.05 10.43 5.12
N ARG A 210 5.48 11.18 6.14
CA ARG A 210 4.70 11.52 7.35
C ARG A 210 4.26 10.30 8.17
N GLY A 211 5.02 9.22 8.11
CA GLY A 211 4.71 8.00 8.85
C GLY A 211 3.42 7.33 8.36
N ASP A 212 3.15 7.41 7.05
CA ASP A 212 2.06 6.63 6.43
C ASP A 212 2.24 5.14 6.77
N VAL A 213 1.18 4.54 7.32
CA VAL A 213 1.13 3.12 7.70
C VAL A 213 0.05 2.36 6.92
N ASP A 214 -0.56 3.01 5.93
CA ASP A 214 -1.63 2.45 5.11
C ASP A 214 -1.07 1.93 3.79
N ASN A 215 -0.14 2.66 3.19
CA ASN A 215 0.51 2.30 1.93
C ASN A 215 1.83 1.54 2.11
N GLN A 216 2.41 1.55 3.32
CA GLN A 216 3.59 0.77 3.68
C GLN A 216 3.41 0.17 5.09
N PRO A 217 3.97 -1.02 5.37
CA PRO A 217 3.86 -1.63 6.70
C PRO A 217 4.68 -0.91 7.78
N ILE A 218 5.84 -0.36 7.39
CA ILE A 218 6.82 0.28 8.28
C ILE A 218 7.36 1.50 7.54
N ASP A 219 7.58 2.59 8.26
CA ASP A 219 8.19 3.79 7.69
C ASP A 219 9.60 3.48 7.15
N PHE A 220 9.80 3.74 5.86
CA PHE A 220 11.04 3.44 5.14
C PHE A 220 12.30 4.03 5.79
N ARG A 221 12.17 5.11 6.58
CA ARG A 221 13.30 5.76 7.27
C ARG A 221 13.93 4.89 8.35
N TYR A 222 13.22 3.88 8.85
CA TYR A 222 13.76 2.92 9.83
C TYR A 222 14.43 1.70 9.19
N ILE A 223 14.06 1.37 7.95
CA ILE A 223 14.45 0.10 7.30
C ILE A 223 15.33 0.30 6.05
N GLY A 224 15.47 1.55 5.58
CA GLY A 224 16.12 1.88 4.32
C GLY A 224 15.12 2.09 3.20
N LEU A 225 15.41 3.09 2.36
CA LEU A 225 14.55 3.57 1.27
C LEU A 225 14.21 2.44 0.29
N HIS A 226 15.20 1.69 -0.17
CA HIS A 226 15.01 0.61 -1.13
C HIS A 226 14.32 -0.61 -0.50
N ARG A 227 14.66 -0.96 0.74
CA ARG A 227 14.10 -2.14 1.43
C ARG A 227 12.61 -2.05 1.67
N THR A 228 12.04 -0.85 1.74
CA THR A 228 10.57 -0.66 1.87
C THR A 228 9.80 -1.46 0.82
N ALA A 229 10.37 -1.64 -0.38
CA ALA A 229 9.74 -2.41 -1.44
C ALA A 229 9.51 -3.88 -1.07
N GLY A 230 10.49 -4.50 -0.40
CA GLY A 230 10.34 -5.87 0.11
C GLY A 230 9.20 -5.99 1.11
N TYR A 231 9.06 -4.99 2.00
CA TYR A 231 7.97 -4.95 2.98
C TYR A 231 6.60 -4.68 2.34
N ILE A 232 6.51 -3.74 1.40
CA ILE A 232 5.25 -3.45 0.66
C ILE A 232 4.77 -4.70 -0.10
N LEU A 233 5.69 -5.48 -0.68
CA LEU A 233 5.37 -6.67 -1.46
C LEU A 233 5.35 -7.97 -0.64
N GLY A 234 5.70 -7.93 0.65
CA GLY A 234 5.76 -9.12 1.51
C GLY A 234 6.77 -10.17 1.03
N VAL A 235 7.91 -9.75 0.50
CA VAL A 235 9.04 -10.61 0.08
C VAL A 235 10.25 -10.39 0.99
N ASP A 236 11.29 -11.21 0.82
CA ASP A 236 12.56 -11.04 1.56
C ASP A 236 13.09 -9.60 1.35
N PRO A 237 13.37 -8.83 2.42
CA PRO A 237 13.85 -7.46 2.31
C PRO A 237 15.37 -7.34 2.05
N ALA A 238 16.13 -8.44 2.00
CA ALA A 238 17.58 -8.42 1.75
C ALA A 238 17.94 -7.71 0.43
N ASP A 239 19.10 -7.05 0.38
CA ASP A 239 19.52 -6.25 -0.78
C ASP A 239 20.08 -7.17 -1.88
N GLU A 240 19.55 -7.04 -3.09
CA GLU A 240 20.16 -7.63 -4.30
C GLU A 240 20.11 -6.62 -5.45
N PRO A 241 21.19 -6.53 -6.25
CA PRO A 241 21.17 -5.74 -7.48
C PRO A 241 20.21 -6.38 -8.51
N PRO A 242 19.49 -5.55 -9.30
CA PRO A 242 18.73 -6.01 -10.46
C PRO A 242 19.61 -6.31 -11.67
#